data_AF-A0A238ZXD3-F1
#
_entry.id   AF-A0A238ZXD3-F1
#
_cell.length_a   1.000
_cell.length_b   1.000
_cell.length_c   1.000
_cell.angle_alpha   90.00
_cell.angle_beta   90.00
_cell.angle_gamma   90.00
#
_symmetry.space_group_name_H-M   'P 1'
#
loop_
_entity.id
_entity.type
_entity.pdbx_description
1 polymer ?
#
loop_
_entity_poly.entity_id
_entity_poly.type
_entity_poly.pdbx_seq_one_letter_code
_entity_poly.pdbx_strand_id
1 'polypeptide(L)' 'MTALSELTCLGLRRPRPQADADEVADYLEAMAHAHERLATETHESGEAVTERALAAAAHARATSLRTREVI' A
#
# COMPACT_ATOMS: atom_id res chain seq x y z
N MET A 1 -6.46 0.92 15.88
CA MET A 1 -6.13 1.97 14.91
C MET A 1 -7.00 1.72 13.68
N THR A 2 -7.65 2.74 13.12
CA THR A 2 -8.49 2.58 11.91
C THR A 2 -7.62 2.54 10.66
N ALA A 3 -8.09 1.92 9.57
CA ALA A 3 -7.34 1.88 8.31
C ALA A 3 -7.00 3.28 7.77
N LEU A 4 -7.92 4.26 7.93
CA LEU A 4 -7.67 5.66 7.60
C LEU A 4 -6.54 6.29 8.43
N SER A 5 -6.47 5.98 9.73
CA SER A 5 -5.38 6.48 10.59
C SER A 5 -4.04 5.89 10.17
N GLU A 6 -4.01 4.60 9.80
CA GLU A 6 -2.82 3.92 9.29
C GLU A 6 -2.35 4.52 7.96
N LEU A 7 -3.25 4.73 6.99
CA LEU A 7 -2.94 5.41 5.73
C LEU A 7 -2.39 6.83 5.96
N THR A 8 -2.95 7.56 6.93
CA THR A 8 -2.45 8.89 7.29
C THR A 8 -1.02 8.82 7.83
N CYS A 9 -0.74 7.87 8.73
CA CYS A 9 0.61 7.65 9.25
C CYS A 9 1.60 7.20 8.16
N LEU A 10 1.16 6.35 7.23
CA LEU A 10 1.97 5.93 6.09
C LEU A 10 2.29 7.12 5.17
N GLY A 11 1.32 7.99 4.87
CA GLY A 11 1.54 9.19 4.08
C GLY A 11 2.62 10.13 4.66
N LEU A 12 2.75 10.19 5.99
CA LEU A 12 3.80 10.95 6.68
C LEU A 12 5.17 10.25 6.66
N ARG A 13 5.20 8.94 6.43
CA ARG A 13 6.40 8.10 6.38
C ARG A 13 6.75 7.67 4.95
N ARG A 14 6.29 8.43 3.96
CA ARG A 14 6.60 8.16 2.56
C ARG A 14 8.13 8.07 2.38
N PRO A 15 8.63 7.02 1.71
CA PRO A 15 10.05 6.87 1.43
C PRO A 15 10.61 8.09 0.71
N ARG A 16 11.84 8.46 1.06
CA ARG A 16 12.54 9.58 0.42
C ARG A 16 12.90 9.21 -1.02
N PRO A 17 13.18 10.20 -1.90
CA PRO A 17 13.59 9.91 -3.27
C PRO A 17 14.85 9.03 -3.39
N GLN A 18 15.66 8.96 -2.34
CA GLN A 18 16.88 8.14 -2.25
C GLN A 18 16.67 6.80 -1.52
N ALA A 19 15.44 6.46 -1.14
CA ALA A 19 15.13 5.15 -0.56
C ALA A 19 15.48 4.05 -1.55
N ASP A 20 15.99 2.93 -1.03
CA ASP A 20 16.25 1.74 -1.84
C ASP A 20 14.94 1.04 -2.25
N ALA A 21 15.04 0.09 -3.17
CA ALA A 21 13.85 -0.57 -3.70
C ALA A 21 13.14 -1.44 -2.64
N ASP A 22 13.88 -1.99 -1.67
CA ASP A 22 13.31 -2.70 -0.52
C ASP A 22 12.50 -1.78 0.39
N GLU A 23 13.01 -0.61 0.79
CA GLU A 23 12.28 0.37 1.61
C GLU A 23 11.00 0.84 0.89
N VAL A 24 11.08 1.04 -0.43
CA VAL A 24 9.91 1.40 -1.23
C VAL A 24 8.92 0.22 -1.35
N ALA A 25 9.40 -1.00 -1.48
CA ALA A 25 8.55 -2.19 -1.54
C ALA A 25 7.81 -2.42 -0.21
N ASP A 26 8.50 -2.31 0.92
CA ASP A 26 7.92 -2.45 2.26
C ASP A 26 6.84 -1.40 2.51
N TYR A 27 7.11 -0.15 2.12
CA TYR A 27 6.11 0.92 2.18
C TYR A 27 4.86 0.60 1.34
N LEU A 28 5.05 0.10 0.11
CA LEU A 28 3.95 -0.24 -0.78
C LEU A 28 3.14 -1.44 -0.27
N GLU A 29 3.76 -2.41 0.39
CA GLU A 29 3.04 -3.49 1.05
C GLU A 29 2.22 -3.00 2.23
N ALA A 30 2.78 -2.11 3.05
CA ALA A 30 2.04 -1.51 4.15
C ALA A 30 0.82 -0.71 3.64
N MET A 31 0.99 0.03 2.53
CA MET A 31 -0.12 0.70 1.84
C MET A 31 -1.16 -0.30 1.32
N ALA A 32 -0.73 -1.41 0.71
CA ALA A 32 -1.63 -2.44 0.21
C ALA A 32 -2.51 -3.02 1.33
N HIS A 33 -1.89 -3.37 2.47
CA HIS A 33 -2.60 -3.89 3.63
C HIS A 33 -3.58 -2.87 4.22
N ALA A 34 -3.20 -1.60 4.29
CA ALA A 34 -4.07 -0.55 4.81
C ALA A 34 -5.30 -0.32 3.91
N HIS A 35 -5.13 -0.33 2.59
CA HIS A 35 -6.23 -0.24 1.63
C HIS A 35 -7.16 -1.46 1.66
N GLU A 36 -6.61 -2.68 1.79
CA GLU A 36 -7.43 -3.91 1.93
C GLU A 36 -8.31 -3.87 3.19
N ARG A 37 -7.74 -3.36 4.30
CA ARG A 37 -8.48 -3.15 5.54
C ARG A 37 -9.53 -2.05 5.39
N LEU A 38 -9.19 -0.93 4.73
CA LEU A 38 -10.16 0.14 4.48
C LEU A 38 -11.34 -0.39 3.66
N ALA A 39 -11.10 -1.19 2.62
CA ALA A 39 -12.15 -1.84 1.85
C ALA A 39 -13.10 -2.72 2.69
N THR A 40 -12.61 -3.27 3.80
CA THR A 40 -13.40 -4.09 4.74
C THR A 40 -14.17 -3.21 5.74
N GLU A 41 -13.60 -2.07 6.11
CA GLU A 41 -14.23 -1.07 7.00
C GLU A 41 -15.30 -0.24 6.26
N THR A 42 -15.22 -0.13 4.93
CA THR A 42 -16.15 0.64 4.10
C THR A 42 -17.46 -0.10 3.84
N HIS A 43 -18.58 0.59 4.08
CA HIS A 43 -19.93 0.03 3.92
C HIS A 43 -20.48 0.22 2.49
N GLU A 44 -19.91 1.16 1.73
CA GLU A 44 -20.28 1.42 0.34
C GLU A 44 -19.50 0.52 -0.63
N SER A 45 -20.22 -0.29 -1.40
CA SER A 45 -19.61 -1.28 -2.30
C SER A 45 -18.69 -0.67 -3.37
N GLY A 46 -18.96 0.56 -3.83
CA GLY A 46 -18.15 1.21 -4.87
C GLY A 46 -16.78 1.68 -4.37
N GLU A 47 -16.77 2.26 -3.17
CA GLU A 47 -15.53 2.66 -2.49
C GLU A 47 -14.69 1.43 -2.13
N ALA A 48 -15.31 0.37 -1.60
CA ALA A 48 -14.61 -0.88 -1.27
C ALA A 48 -13.92 -1.52 -2.51
N VAL A 49 -14.50 -1.43 -3.69
CA VAL A 49 -13.87 -1.92 -4.94
C VAL A 49 -12.64 -1.07 -5.29
N THR A 50 -12.75 0.25 -5.13
CA THR A 50 -11.66 1.18 -5.41
C THR A 50 -10.49 0.94 -4.46
N GLU A 51 -10.77 0.76 -3.17
CA GLU A 51 -9.76 0.46 -2.15
C GLU A 51 -9.03 -0.86 -2.44
N ARG A 52 -9.75 -1.93 -2.83
CA ARG A 52 -9.11 -3.19 -3.24
C ARG A 52 -8.24 -3.04 -4.50
N ALA A 53 -8.67 -2.22 -5.46
CA ALA A 53 -7.88 -1.96 -6.65
C ALA A 53 -6.57 -1.24 -6.32
N LEU A 54 -6.60 -0.27 -5.39
CA LEU A 54 -5.41 0.39 -4.88
C LEU A 54 -4.50 -0.58 -4.13
N ALA A 55 -5.07 -1.46 -3.30
CA ALA A 55 -4.33 -2.50 -2.60
C ALA A 55 -3.58 -3.42 -3.58
N ALA A 56 -4.27 -3.93 -4.60
CA ALA A 56 -3.69 -4.79 -5.61
C ALA A 56 -2.58 -4.10 -6.41
N ALA A 57 -2.78 -2.82 -6.79
CA ALA A 57 -1.78 -2.06 -7.52
C ALA A 57 -0.51 -1.81 -6.69
N ALA A 58 -0.67 -1.46 -5.41
CA ALA A 58 0.45 -1.26 -4.49
C ALA A 58 1.23 -2.57 -4.26
N HIS A 59 0.52 -3.68 -4.02
CA HIS A 59 1.14 -5.00 -3.86
C HIS A 59 1.91 -5.43 -5.12
N ALA A 60 1.30 -5.34 -6.30
CA ALA A 60 1.96 -5.68 -7.57
C ALA A 60 3.23 -4.84 -7.79
N ARG A 61 3.20 -3.55 -7.42
CA ARG A 61 4.37 -2.67 -7.50
C ARG A 61 5.46 -3.11 -6.52
N ALA A 62 5.12 -3.46 -5.28
CA ALA A 62 6.08 -3.97 -4.30
C ALA A 62 6.75 -5.26 -4.77
N THR A 63 5.98 -6.23 -5.27
CA THR A 63 6.51 -7.47 -5.84
C THR A 63 7.44 -7.20 -7.03
N SER A 64 7.08 -6.26 -7.90
CA SER A 64 7.94 -5.90 -9.03
C SER A 64 9.26 -5.27 -8.62
N LEU A 65 9.33 -4.56 -7.49
CA LEU A 65 10.57 -3.97 -7.00
C LEU A 65 11.50 -5.06 -6.46
N ARG A 66 10.97 -5.94 -5.60
CA ARG A 66 11.75 -7.05 -5.03
C ARG A 66 12.22 -8.06 -6.06
N THR A 67 11.45 -8.30 -7.12
CA THR A 67 11.84 -9.22 -8.19
C THR A 67 12.91 -8.65 -9.13
N ARG A 68 13.02 -7.32 -9.23
CA ARG A 68 14.05 -6.65 -10.06
C ARG A 68 15.43 -6.62 -9.42
N GLU A 69 15.54 -6.81 -8.11
CA GLU A 69 16.84 -6.94 -7.43
C GLU A 69 17.45 -8.35 -7.55
N VAL A 70 16.68 -9.33 -8.03
CA VAL A 70 17.10 -10.74 -8.14
C VAL A 70 17.73 -11.08 -9.51
N ILE A 71 17.94 -10.09 -10.40
CA ILE A 71 18.54 -10.26 -11.74
C ILE A 71 19.78 -9.38 -11.88
#